data_AF-A0AAD6EV38-F1
#
_entry.id   AF-A0AAD6EV38-F1
#
_cell.length_a   1.000
_cell.length_b   1.000
_cell.length_c   1.000
_cell.angle_alpha   90.00
_cell.angle_beta   90.00
_cell.angle_gamma   90.00
#
_symmetry.space_group_name_H-M   'P 1'
#
loop_
_entity.id
_entity.type
_entity.pdbx_description
1 polymer ?
#
loop_
_entity_poly.entity_id
_entity_poly.type
_entity_poly.pdbx_seq_one_letter_code
_entity_poly.pdbx_strand_id
1 'polypeptide(L)'
;MDNLPSDILLDIFARLPDSTDLASCRLTSHRLLSLSYQVSSISIQQHKHYNPIPFKARVTNLVSLLSSSLQSISISAKSDDHAVLGERDSGAVEIDEINDLTDFDFLSAWLPLVDRQLKSLSIDNCWSKYRAGFSSALSLISDICNNLENLVIRKAWLSFSCIKPMPTLTSLTLEFVTIDDENLGKINECLPYLQVLNMTRIIGLKEPKIHLLHLQACCFTGYPRSMTIHAPNLTKLKLRCIEPSLLILKCPSLSEFNISIVKPSGTIRMEIPKVLEKLTVKSLDIPQLLRFFKGTNKLRTLELEVSPIMSWFESYTIFSMSDILEMFGSIDELIFGPVAWYLWRRSFPPCPSISNRICSRKITVKLPPDDFNDIGLTSNVLKMCARSCQVHLLFYSDVDEMQKADIIAKLLNSFPGVKWTWSTSEKLSIEFFNRLPQPHLYTSLQR
;
A
#
# COMPACT_ATOMS: atom_id res chain seq x y z
N MET A 1 -33.67 -10.86 12.29
CA MET A 1 -32.98 -9.68 12.83
C MET A 1 -33.56 -9.27 14.19
N ASP A 2 -34.88 -9.10 14.31
CA ASP A 2 -35.51 -8.61 15.56
C ASP A 2 -35.38 -9.50 16.81
N ASN A 3 -34.94 -10.75 16.67
CA ASN A 3 -34.71 -11.65 17.80
C ASN A 3 -33.25 -11.64 18.31
N LEU A 4 -32.34 -10.94 17.63
CA LEU A 4 -30.94 -10.86 18.04
C LEU A 4 -30.78 -9.94 19.27
N PRO A 5 -29.77 -10.16 20.13
CA PRO A 5 -29.38 -9.20 21.17
C PRO A 5 -29.04 -7.82 20.60
N SER A 6 -29.32 -6.76 21.36
CA SER A 6 -29.13 -5.38 20.90
C SER A 6 -27.66 -5.07 20.59
N ASP A 7 -26.72 -5.58 21.38
CA ASP A 7 -25.28 -5.36 21.18
C ASP A 7 -24.82 -5.94 19.83
N ILE A 8 -25.32 -7.13 19.47
CA ILE A 8 -25.02 -7.76 18.17
C ILE A 8 -25.62 -6.93 17.02
N LEU A 9 -26.82 -6.37 17.19
CA LEU A 9 -27.42 -5.51 16.16
C LEU A 9 -26.64 -4.20 15.98
N LEU A 10 -26.13 -3.60 17.05
CA LEU A 10 -25.28 -2.42 16.99
C LEU A 10 -23.95 -2.72 16.30
N ASP A 11 -23.35 -3.87 16.59
CA ASP A 11 -22.13 -4.33 15.91
C ASP A 11 -22.36 -4.57 14.42
N ILE A 12 -23.51 -5.14 14.03
CA ILE A 12 -23.89 -5.31 12.63
C ILE A 12 -24.07 -3.94 11.96
N PHE A 13 -24.80 -3.02 12.60
CA PHE A 13 -25.04 -1.68 12.08
C PHE A 13 -23.74 -0.87 11.90
N ALA A 14 -22.80 -1.00 12.84
CA ALA A 14 -21.48 -0.34 12.75
C ALA A 14 -20.60 -0.88 11.61
N ARG A 15 -20.93 -2.04 11.04
CA ARG A 15 -20.21 -2.67 9.92
C ARG A 15 -20.92 -2.52 8.58
N LEU A 16 -22.05 -1.82 8.54
CA LEU A 16 -22.76 -1.58 7.29
C LEU A 16 -21.89 -0.73 6.35
N PRO A 17 -21.78 -1.12 5.07
CA PRO A 17 -20.94 -0.41 4.11
C PRO A 17 -21.50 0.96 3.74
N ASP A 18 -22.80 1.19 3.97
CA ASP A 18 -23.47 2.45 3.69
C ASP A 18 -24.63 2.75 4.65
N SER A 19 -24.75 4.04 4.97
CA SER A 19 -25.88 4.69 5.64
C SER A 19 -27.25 4.40 5.02
N THR A 20 -27.33 4.09 3.72
CA THR A 20 -28.59 3.71 3.05
C THR A 20 -29.12 2.36 3.55
N ASP A 21 -28.23 1.43 3.87
CA ASP A 21 -28.59 0.15 4.49
C ASP A 21 -29.12 0.37 5.91
N LEU A 22 -28.50 1.28 6.65
CA LEU A 22 -28.96 1.67 7.99
C LEU A 22 -30.35 2.33 7.91
N ALA A 23 -30.58 3.20 6.92
CA ALA A 23 -31.90 3.79 6.67
C ALA A 23 -32.95 2.73 6.31
N SER A 24 -32.58 1.72 5.52
CA SER A 24 -33.47 0.61 5.20
C SER A 24 -33.81 -0.21 6.45
N CYS A 25 -32.84 -0.45 7.34
CA CYS A 25 -33.07 -1.13 8.61
C CYS A 25 -34.07 -0.36 9.50
N ARG A 26 -34.03 0.98 9.52
CA ARG A 26 -34.99 1.82 10.26
C ARG A 26 -36.44 1.60 9.85
N LEU A 27 -36.68 1.29 8.57
CA LEU A 27 -38.03 1.09 8.03
C LEU A 27 -38.61 -0.30 8.33
N THR A 28 -37.77 -1.25 8.77
CA THR A 28 -38.20 -2.65 8.95
C THR A 28 -38.86 -2.92 10.30
N SER A 29 -38.39 -2.30 11.40
CA SER A 29 -38.99 -2.47 12.73
C SER A 29 -38.69 -1.30 13.68
N HIS A 30 -39.57 -1.09 14.67
CA HIS A 30 -39.37 -0.08 15.72
C HIS A 30 -38.10 -0.32 16.55
N ARG A 31 -37.74 -1.60 16.75
CA ARG A 31 -36.53 -1.96 17.49
C ARG A 31 -35.29 -1.52 16.72
N LEU A 32 -35.23 -1.84 15.43
CA LEU A 32 -34.11 -1.46 14.57
C LEU A 32 -34.03 0.06 14.39
N LEU A 33 -35.17 0.74 14.30
CA LEU A 33 -35.23 2.21 14.34
C LEU A 33 -34.56 2.77 15.62
N SER A 34 -34.95 2.29 16.80
CA SER A 34 -34.41 2.79 18.07
C SER A 34 -32.90 2.56 18.21
N LEU A 35 -32.41 1.38 17.78
CA LEU A 35 -31.00 1.03 17.84
C LEU A 35 -30.16 1.77 16.80
N SER A 36 -30.75 2.14 15.66
CA SER A 36 -30.04 2.87 14.61
C SER A 36 -29.53 4.24 15.02
N TYR A 37 -30.04 4.81 16.12
CA TYR A 37 -29.58 6.09 16.70
C TYR A 37 -28.42 5.94 17.69
N GLN A 38 -28.08 4.71 18.07
CA GLN A 38 -27.03 4.39 19.04
C GLN A 38 -25.78 3.82 18.36
N VAL A 39 -25.69 3.94 17.05
CA VAL A 39 -24.61 3.35 16.24
C VAL A 39 -23.34 4.17 16.40
N SER A 40 -22.25 3.49 16.74
CA SER A 40 -20.94 4.13 16.99
C SER A 40 -20.12 4.37 15.72
N SER A 41 -20.48 3.77 14.58
CA SER A 41 -19.80 3.98 13.31
C SER A 41 -20.75 4.08 12.12
N ILE A 42 -20.47 5.02 11.21
CA ILE A 42 -21.23 5.16 9.96
C ILE A 42 -20.30 5.32 8.76
N SER A 43 -20.68 4.73 7.63
CA SER A 43 -20.13 5.01 6.31
C SER A 43 -21.19 5.67 5.44
N ILE A 44 -20.85 6.80 4.81
CA ILE A 44 -21.77 7.59 3.99
C ILE A 44 -21.19 7.71 2.60
N GLN A 45 -21.87 7.13 1.61
CA GLN A 45 -21.41 7.15 0.23
C GLN A 45 -22.29 8.04 -0.64
N GLN A 46 -21.66 8.80 -1.53
CA GLN A 46 -22.38 9.54 -2.55
C GLN A 46 -22.85 8.59 -3.65
N HIS A 47 -24.18 8.49 -3.81
CA HIS A 47 -24.80 7.77 -4.93
C HIS A 47 -25.17 8.75 -6.04
N LYS A 48 -25.00 8.32 -7.29
CA LYS A 48 -25.32 9.12 -8.49
C LYS A 48 -26.82 9.40 -8.67
N HIS A 49 -27.69 8.64 -8.00
CA HIS A 49 -29.13 8.83 -8.15
C HIS A 49 -29.56 10.17 -7.56
N TYR A 50 -30.34 10.91 -8.36
CA TYR A 50 -30.99 12.18 -8.03
C TYR A 50 -31.70 12.09 -6.68
N ASN A 51 -30.95 12.37 -5.63
CA ASN A 51 -31.51 12.57 -4.32
C ASN A 51 -31.84 14.05 -4.21
N PRO A 52 -33.02 14.41 -3.71
CA PRO A 52 -33.43 15.81 -3.59
C PRO A 52 -32.56 16.59 -2.58
N ILE A 53 -31.86 15.88 -1.69
CA ILE A 53 -31.00 16.47 -0.66
C ILE A 53 -29.54 16.43 -1.13
N PRO A 54 -28.84 17.59 -1.16
CA PRO A 54 -27.41 17.65 -1.45
C PRO A 54 -26.59 16.72 -0.55
N PHE A 55 -25.53 16.11 -1.10
CA PHE A 55 -24.75 15.10 -0.38
C PHE A 55 -24.17 15.62 0.95
N LYS A 56 -23.56 16.82 0.93
CA LYS A 56 -23.05 17.49 2.13
C LYS A 56 -24.14 17.69 3.21
N ALA A 57 -25.33 18.13 2.80
CA ALA A 57 -26.46 18.31 3.72
C ALA A 57 -26.91 16.97 4.32
N ARG A 58 -26.89 15.88 3.55
CA ARG A 58 -27.17 14.53 4.06
C ARG A 58 -26.15 14.11 5.12
N VAL A 59 -24.86 14.35 4.88
CA VAL A 59 -23.81 14.04 5.85
C VAL A 59 -24.06 14.80 7.15
N THR A 60 -24.25 16.12 7.08
CA THR A 60 -24.53 16.95 8.26
C THR A 60 -25.76 16.48 9.03
N ASN A 61 -26.85 16.14 8.33
CA ASN A 61 -28.07 15.64 8.97
C ASN A 61 -27.88 14.28 9.63
N LEU A 62 -27.15 13.35 9.01
CA LEU A 62 -26.88 12.04 9.60
C LEU A 62 -25.95 12.14 10.81
N VAL A 63 -24.92 12.98 10.72
CA VAL A 63 -24.00 13.24 11.84
C VAL A 63 -24.74 13.89 13.00
N SER A 64 -25.60 14.88 12.75
CA SER A 64 -26.38 15.52 13.83
C SER A 64 -27.30 14.53 14.52
N LEU A 65 -27.98 13.64 13.78
CA LEU A 65 -28.84 12.59 14.31
C LEU A 65 -28.09 11.56 15.17
N LEU A 66 -26.81 11.32 14.91
CA LEU A 66 -26.00 10.28 15.57
C LEU A 66 -24.94 10.84 16.54
N SER A 67 -24.87 12.16 16.66
CA SER A 67 -23.81 12.91 17.35
C SER A 67 -23.45 12.38 18.75
N SER A 68 -24.42 11.88 19.50
CA SER A 68 -24.26 11.42 20.88
C SER A 68 -23.55 10.07 21.05
N SER A 69 -23.45 9.25 19.99
CA SER A 69 -22.86 7.90 20.04
C SER A 69 -21.73 7.67 19.04
N LEU A 70 -21.56 8.58 18.08
CA LEU A 70 -20.70 8.39 16.92
C LEU A 70 -19.21 8.56 17.27
N GLN A 71 -18.45 7.49 17.08
CA GLN A 71 -17.00 7.43 17.32
C GLN A 71 -16.19 7.27 16.03
N SER A 72 -16.81 6.82 14.94
CA SER A 72 -16.13 6.57 13.67
C SER A 72 -16.98 6.99 12.48
N ILE A 73 -16.42 7.84 11.61
CA ILE A 73 -17.11 8.39 10.44
C ILE A 73 -16.27 8.12 9.20
N SER A 74 -16.90 7.56 8.17
CA SER A 74 -16.33 7.43 6.83
C SER A 74 -17.24 8.09 5.80
N ILE A 75 -16.70 9.03 5.01
CA ILE A 75 -17.44 9.75 3.98
C ILE A 75 -16.70 9.54 2.66
N SER A 76 -17.40 9.07 1.62
CA SER A 76 -16.81 8.85 0.30
C SER A 76 -17.64 9.45 -0.82
N ALA A 77 -17.03 10.30 -1.63
CA ALA A 77 -17.56 10.77 -2.90
C ALA A 77 -17.06 9.84 -4.02
N LYS A 78 -17.93 8.96 -4.53
CA LYS A 78 -17.57 8.05 -5.62
C LYS A 78 -17.55 8.79 -6.97
N SER A 79 -16.38 8.87 -7.60
CA SER A 79 -16.27 9.02 -9.05
C SER A 79 -16.26 7.65 -9.70
N ASP A 80 -16.91 7.48 -10.85
CA ASP A 80 -16.66 6.28 -11.66
C ASP A 80 -15.19 6.32 -12.11
N ASP A 81 -14.38 5.38 -11.62
CA ASP A 81 -12.99 5.18 -12.04
C ASP A 81 -12.88 4.93 -13.57
N HIS A 82 -14.00 4.67 -14.26
CA HIS A 82 -14.08 4.47 -15.70
C HIS A 82 -14.07 5.77 -16.54
N ALA A 83 -14.35 6.94 -15.95
CA ALA A 83 -14.42 8.19 -16.73
C ALA A 83 -13.07 8.90 -16.93
N VAL A 84 -11.98 8.35 -16.39
CA VAL A 84 -10.66 9.01 -16.47
C VAL A 84 -9.97 8.74 -17.81
N LEU A 85 -10.44 7.80 -18.64
CA LEU A 85 -9.66 7.31 -19.79
C LEU A 85 -10.52 7.03 -21.03
N GLY A 86 -10.88 8.10 -21.75
CA GLY A 86 -11.46 8.05 -23.10
C GLY A 86 -11.61 9.46 -23.67
N GLU A 87 -11.06 9.68 -24.87
CA GLU A 87 -10.99 10.97 -25.55
C GLU A 87 -12.36 11.60 -25.90
N ARG A 88 -12.36 12.94 -25.86
CA ARG A 88 -13.05 13.95 -26.69
C ARG A 88 -14.58 14.07 -26.68
N ASP A 89 -14.95 15.34 -26.49
CA ASP A 89 -16.12 16.05 -27.02
C ASP A 89 -17.50 15.46 -26.79
N SER A 90 -18.16 15.90 -25.72
CA SER A 90 -19.41 16.68 -25.80
C SER A 90 -20.00 16.86 -24.41
N GLY A 91 -20.17 18.12 -24.00
CA GLY A 91 -20.84 18.50 -22.74
C GLY A 91 -19.93 18.36 -21.53
N ALA A 92 -19.45 19.50 -21.03
CA ALA A 92 -18.95 19.60 -19.67
C ALA A 92 -20.06 19.11 -18.72
N VAL A 93 -19.98 17.85 -18.28
CA VAL A 93 -20.56 17.49 -17.00
C VAL A 93 -19.61 18.12 -16.01
N GLU A 94 -19.92 19.36 -15.62
CA GLU A 94 -19.42 19.99 -14.41
C GLU A 94 -19.63 18.97 -13.29
N ILE A 95 -18.60 18.17 -12.98
CA ILE A 95 -18.55 17.50 -11.68
C ILE A 95 -18.31 18.66 -10.73
N ASP A 96 -19.42 19.17 -10.21
CA ASP A 96 -19.47 20.39 -9.42
C ASP A 96 -18.30 20.45 -8.43
N GLU A 97 -17.60 21.59 -8.41
CA GLU A 97 -16.70 22.00 -7.32
C GLU A 97 -17.38 21.89 -5.92
N ILE A 98 -18.72 21.83 -5.92
CA ILE A 98 -19.63 21.74 -4.76
C ILE A 98 -19.35 20.52 -3.85
N ASN A 99 -18.74 19.45 -4.34
CA ASN A 99 -18.59 18.21 -3.57
C ASN A 99 -17.22 18.01 -2.88
N ASP A 100 -16.38 19.04 -2.78
CA ASP A 100 -15.15 18.90 -1.99
C ASP A 100 -15.45 18.61 -0.51
N LEU A 101 -15.13 17.39 -0.08
CA LEU A 101 -15.34 16.93 1.30
C LEU A 101 -14.29 17.45 2.28
N THR A 102 -13.23 18.06 1.78
CA THR A 102 -12.21 18.74 2.59
C THR A 102 -12.43 20.25 2.65
N ASP A 103 -13.60 20.73 2.22
CA ASP A 103 -13.97 22.14 2.35
C ASP A 103 -14.13 22.54 3.82
N PHE A 104 -13.64 23.73 4.18
CA PHE A 104 -13.63 24.21 5.56
C PHE A 104 -15.04 24.48 6.09
N ASP A 105 -15.89 25.14 5.30
CA ASP A 105 -17.26 25.47 5.69
C ASP A 105 -18.10 24.20 5.87
N PHE A 106 -17.91 23.23 4.98
CA PHE A 106 -18.53 21.93 5.12
C PHE A 106 -18.12 21.21 6.42
N LEU A 107 -16.82 21.09 6.70
CA LEU A 107 -16.34 20.39 7.88
C LEU A 107 -16.72 21.10 9.18
N SER A 108 -16.66 22.43 9.20
CA SER A 108 -17.01 23.24 10.38
C SER A 108 -18.49 23.16 10.74
N ALA A 109 -19.37 22.84 9.78
CA ALA A 109 -20.80 22.68 10.02
C ALA A 109 -21.17 21.45 10.88
N TRP A 110 -20.33 20.41 10.91
CA TRP A 110 -20.68 19.16 11.61
C TRP A 110 -19.60 18.60 12.53
N LEU A 111 -18.30 18.87 12.31
CA LEU A 111 -17.23 18.37 13.18
C LEU A 111 -17.43 18.72 14.67
N PRO A 112 -17.84 19.96 15.03
CA PRO A 112 -18.09 20.31 16.43
C PRO A 112 -19.18 19.46 17.11
N LEU A 113 -20.05 18.80 16.35
CA LEU A 113 -21.13 17.97 16.89
C LEU A 113 -20.63 16.62 17.42
N VAL A 114 -19.43 16.18 17.01
CA VAL A 114 -18.86 14.85 17.32
C VAL A 114 -17.47 14.94 17.97
N ASP A 115 -17.03 16.16 18.29
CA ASP A 115 -15.67 16.54 18.71
C ASP A 115 -15.05 15.64 19.79
N ARG A 116 -15.82 15.31 20.83
CA ARG A 116 -15.33 14.59 22.03
C ARG A 116 -15.28 13.08 21.87
N GLN A 117 -16.08 12.52 20.98
CA GLN A 117 -16.22 11.06 20.85
C GLN A 117 -15.52 10.51 19.61
N LEU A 118 -15.24 11.36 18.62
CA LEU A 118 -14.68 10.93 17.34
C LEU A 118 -13.24 10.42 17.52
N LYS A 119 -13.07 9.11 17.31
CA LYS A 119 -11.78 8.40 17.32
C LYS A 119 -11.26 8.09 15.94
N SER A 120 -12.14 8.01 14.94
CA SER A 120 -11.76 7.66 13.57
C SER A 120 -12.51 8.51 12.54
N LEU A 121 -11.76 9.13 11.64
CA LEU A 121 -12.29 9.93 10.54
C LEU A 121 -11.67 9.49 9.21
N SER A 122 -12.51 9.16 8.24
CA SER A 122 -12.10 8.83 6.87
C SER A 122 -12.83 9.72 5.87
N ILE A 123 -12.09 10.45 5.06
CA ILE A 123 -12.62 11.29 3.97
C ILE A 123 -12.00 10.82 2.66
N ASP A 124 -12.84 10.35 1.73
CA ASP A 124 -12.45 9.97 0.37
C ASP A 124 -13.14 10.90 -0.62
N ASN A 125 -12.37 11.85 -1.17
CA ASN A 125 -12.92 12.89 -2.02
C ASN A 125 -13.10 12.42 -3.47
N CYS A 126 -13.78 13.22 -4.28
CA CYS A 126 -13.79 13.04 -5.72
C CYS A 126 -12.64 13.86 -6.34
N TRP A 127 -11.90 13.30 -7.31
CA TRP A 127 -10.92 14.08 -8.07
C TRP A 127 -11.66 15.08 -8.97
N SER A 128 -11.89 16.31 -8.52
CA SER A 128 -12.19 17.41 -9.43
C SER A 128 -10.87 17.86 -10.09
N LYS A 129 -10.86 17.99 -11.41
CA LYS A 129 -9.68 18.45 -12.18
C LYS A 129 -9.29 19.89 -11.87
N TYR A 130 -10.15 20.61 -11.15
CA TYR A 130 -10.05 22.02 -10.86
C TYR A 130 -10.29 22.22 -9.37
N ARG A 131 -9.22 22.42 -8.62
CA ARG A 131 -9.29 23.07 -7.32
C ARG A 131 -8.22 24.14 -7.25
N ALA A 132 -8.64 25.35 -6.97
CA ALA A 132 -7.75 26.46 -6.67
C ALA A 132 -7.32 26.40 -5.19
N GLY A 133 -6.25 25.65 -4.89
CA GLY A 133 -5.51 25.78 -3.63
C GLY A 133 -5.62 24.63 -2.63
N PHE A 134 -4.81 24.74 -1.57
CA PHE A 134 -4.72 23.78 -0.48
C PHE A 134 -5.81 24.00 0.57
N SER A 135 -6.46 22.92 1.01
CA SER A 135 -7.46 22.95 2.07
C SER A 135 -6.84 23.17 3.46
N SER A 136 -7.50 23.97 4.29
CA SER A 136 -7.23 24.12 5.72
C SER A 136 -7.92 23.05 6.60
N ALA A 137 -8.49 21.99 6.00
CA ALA A 137 -9.19 20.92 6.71
C ALA A 137 -8.39 20.32 7.88
N LEU A 138 -7.09 20.10 7.70
CA LEU A 138 -6.25 19.54 8.76
C LEU A 138 -6.13 20.47 9.96
N SER A 139 -6.06 21.79 9.74
CA SER A 139 -6.06 22.78 10.82
C SER A 139 -7.34 22.67 11.65
N LEU A 140 -8.50 22.62 10.99
CA LEU A 140 -9.80 22.47 11.66
C LEU A 140 -9.93 21.14 12.40
N ILE A 141 -9.55 20.03 11.76
CA ILE A 141 -9.58 18.69 12.37
C ILE A 141 -8.68 18.67 13.62
N SER A 142 -7.47 19.23 13.53
CA SER A 142 -6.54 19.29 14.66
C SER A 142 -7.02 20.18 15.81
N ASP A 143 -7.85 21.18 15.52
CA ASP A 143 -8.41 22.09 16.53
C ASP A 143 -9.60 21.47 17.28
N ILE A 144 -10.45 20.74 16.57
CA ILE A 144 -11.70 20.21 17.12
C ILE A 144 -11.53 18.79 17.67
N CYS A 145 -10.86 17.90 16.93
CA CYS A 145 -10.89 16.46 17.18
C CYS A 145 -9.76 16.00 18.10
N ASN A 146 -9.83 16.38 19.37
CA ASN A 146 -8.77 16.12 20.36
C ASN A 146 -8.56 14.62 20.70
N ASN A 147 -9.57 13.78 20.47
CA ASN A 147 -9.53 12.34 20.76
C ASN A 147 -9.33 11.47 19.49
N LEU A 148 -8.98 12.09 18.37
CA LEU A 148 -8.84 11.38 17.11
C LEU A 148 -7.62 10.47 17.11
N GLU A 149 -7.85 9.17 16.99
CA GLU A 149 -6.81 8.14 16.95
C GLU A 149 -6.42 7.77 15.51
N ASN A 150 -7.39 7.81 14.58
CA ASN A 150 -7.23 7.39 13.19
C ASN A 150 -7.74 8.47 12.22
N LEU A 151 -6.88 8.88 11.28
CA LEU A 151 -7.23 9.81 10.21
C LEU A 151 -6.87 9.22 8.84
N VAL A 152 -7.85 9.16 7.95
CA VAL A 152 -7.68 8.73 6.56
C VAL A 152 -8.18 9.84 5.65
N ILE A 153 -7.33 10.35 4.78
CA ILE A 153 -7.72 11.34 3.76
C ILE A 153 -7.22 10.85 2.40
N ARG A 154 -8.14 10.78 1.44
CA ARG A 154 -7.84 10.41 0.06
C ARG A 154 -8.23 11.51 -0.91
N LYS A 155 -7.44 11.66 -1.97
CA LYS A 155 -7.76 12.48 -3.16
C LYS A 155 -7.96 13.96 -2.82
N ALA A 156 -7.03 14.55 -2.05
CA ALA A 156 -7.17 15.90 -1.49
C ALA A 156 -5.93 16.77 -1.72
N TRP A 157 -6.11 18.08 -1.57
CA TRP A 157 -5.03 19.06 -1.51
C TRP A 157 -5.03 19.61 -0.09
N LEU A 158 -4.00 19.31 0.71
CA LEU A 158 -3.99 19.60 2.14
C LEU A 158 -2.88 20.58 2.50
N SER A 159 -3.24 21.63 3.24
CA SER A 159 -2.28 22.50 3.89
C SER A 159 -1.96 21.97 5.28
N PHE A 160 -0.67 21.92 5.60
CA PHE A 160 -0.15 21.65 6.93
C PHE A 160 0.15 22.93 7.71
N SER A 161 -0.20 24.08 7.15
CA SER A 161 -0.17 25.35 7.88
C SER A 161 -1.17 25.30 9.05
N CYS A 162 -0.76 25.86 10.19
CA CYS A 162 -1.60 26.04 11.38
C CYS A 162 -2.15 24.75 12.04
N ILE A 163 -1.61 23.57 11.74
CA ILE A 163 -1.96 22.33 12.45
C ILE A 163 -1.52 22.41 13.92
N LYS A 164 -2.44 22.12 14.83
CA LYS A 164 -2.16 21.96 16.26
C LYS A 164 -1.66 20.55 16.58
N PRO A 165 -0.88 20.35 17.65
CA PRO A 165 -0.46 19.02 18.05
C PRO A 165 -1.65 18.09 18.34
N MET A 166 -1.64 16.89 17.76
CA MET A 166 -2.67 15.87 17.93
C MET A 166 -2.07 14.66 18.66
N PRO A 167 -2.00 14.68 20.00
CA PRO A 167 -1.25 13.67 20.76
C PRO A 167 -1.90 12.29 20.77
N THR A 168 -3.21 12.19 20.49
CA THR A 168 -3.98 10.95 20.46
C THR A 168 -3.90 10.24 19.10
N LEU A 169 -3.45 10.94 18.04
CA LEU A 169 -3.41 10.38 16.70
C LEU A 169 -2.28 9.35 16.56
N THR A 170 -2.67 8.09 16.35
CA THR A 170 -1.75 6.96 16.21
C THR A 170 -1.66 6.45 14.78
N SER A 171 -2.65 6.73 13.94
CA SER A 171 -2.71 6.27 12.55
C SER A 171 -3.07 7.39 11.58
N LEU A 172 -2.20 7.63 10.60
CA LEU A 172 -2.43 8.57 9.51
C LEU A 172 -2.28 7.86 8.17
N THR A 173 -3.32 7.92 7.35
CA THR A 173 -3.30 7.46 5.96
C THR A 173 -3.63 8.59 5.00
N LEU A 174 -2.67 8.91 4.13
CA LEU A 174 -2.80 9.85 3.03
C LEU A 174 -2.62 9.09 1.72
N GLU A 175 -3.60 9.18 0.84
CA GLU A 175 -3.59 8.50 -0.45
C GLU A 175 -4.01 9.45 -1.57
N PHE A 176 -3.20 9.57 -2.63
CA PHE A 176 -3.47 10.52 -3.72
C PHE A 176 -3.64 11.97 -3.21
N VAL A 177 -2.75 12.41 -2.32
CA VAL A 177 -2.85 13.74 -1.69
C VAL A 177 -1.70 14.64 -2.16
N THR A 178 -2.01 15.90 -2.47
CA THR A 178 -1.03 16.96 -2.64
C THR A 178 -0.87 17.71 -1.32
N ILE A 179 0.36 17.87 -0.83
CA ILE A 179 0.64 18.56 0.43
C ILE A 179 1.63 19.71 0.22
N ASP A 180 1.56 20.72 1.08
CA ASP A 180 2.50 21.86 1.12
C ASP A 180 3.65 21.67 2.13
N ASP A 181 3.61 20.64 2.98
CA ASP A 181 4.71 20.24 3.86
C ASP A 181 5.80 19.47 3.09
N GLU A 182 6.60 20.21 2.32
CA GLU A 182 7.58 19.66 1.39
C GLU A 182 8.58 18.68 2.02
N ASN A 183 8.85 18.81 3.32
CA ASN A 183 9.86 18.06 4.07
C ASN A 183 9.30 17.21 5.22
N LEU A 184 7.97 17.17 5.39
CA LEU A 184 7.29 16.49 6.50
C LEU A 184 7.63 17.04 7.89
N GLY A 185 8.03 18.32 7.97
CA GLY A 185 8.41 18.96 9.22
C GLY A 185 7.24 19.08 10.19
N LYS A 186 6.07 19.48 9.68
CA LYS A 186 4.86 19.65 10.49
C LYS A 186 4.29 18.32 10.95
N ILE A 187 4.38 17.28 10.12
CA ILE A 187 4.01 15.91 10.56
C ILE A 187 4.85 15.48 11.77
N ASN A 188 6.16 15.68 11.72
CA ASN A 188 7.04 15.31 12.85
C ASN A 188 6.74 16.12 14.12
N GLU A 189 6.43 17.42 13.98
CA GLU A 189 6.13 18.31 15.10
C GLU A 189 4.75 18.04 15.73
N CYS A 190 3.72 17.91 14.90
CA CYS A 190 2.33 17.88 15.36
C CYS A 190 1.81 16.48 15.68
N LEU A 191 2.42 15.42 15.13
CA LEU A 191 1.95 14.03 15.27
C LEU A 191 3.01 13.12 15.94
N PRO A 192 3.50 13.45 17.16
CA PRO A 192 4.67 12.79 17.74
C PRO A 192 4.45 11.31 18.12
N TYR A 193 3.22 10.90 18.41
CA TYR A 193 2.87 9.55 18.87
C TYR A 193 2.39 8.62 17.76
N LEU A 194 2.58 9.02 16.50
CA LEU A 194 2.14 8.24 15.36
C LEU A 194 2.80 6.86 15.34
N GLN A 195 1.99 5.81 15.29
CA GLN A 195 2.40 4.40 15.23
C GLN A 195 2.30 3.84 13.81
N VAL A 196 1.35 4.34 13.01
CA VAL A 196 1.13 3.93 11.62
C VAL A 196 1.10 5.14 10.70
N LEU A 197 1.95 5.15 9.69
CA LEU A 197 2.00 6.18 8.66
C LEU A 197 1.92 5.56 7.26
N ASN A 198 0.82 5.81 6.57
CA ASN A 198 0.64 5.38 5.18
C ASN A 198 0.58 6.61 4.29
N MET A 199 1.61 6.83 3.49
CA MET A 199 1.72 7.91 2.52
C MET A 199 1.88 7.31 1.14
N THR A 200 0.80 7.30 0.37
CA THR A 200 0.77 6.65 -0.94
C THR A 200 0.38 7.64 -2.02
N ARG A 201 1.22 7.75 -3.07
CA ARG A 201 1.01 8.65 -4.20
C ARG A 201 0.85 10.12 -3.73
N ILE A 202 1.79 10.56 -2.90
CA ILE A 202 1.84 11.93 -2.38
C ILE A 202 2.56 12.85 -3.39
N ILE A 203 2.01 14.04 -3.60
CA ILE A 203 2.57 15.10 -4.45
C ILE A 203 2.99 16.28 -3.55
N GLY A 204 4.05 17.01 -3.93
CA GLY A 204 4.53 18.20 -3.21
C GLY A 204 5.77 17.96 -2.33
N LEU A 205 6.20 16.71 -2.19
CA LEU A 205 7.41 16.36 -1.43
C LEU A 205 8.69 16.69 -2.19
N LYS A 206 9.66 17.33 -1.50
CA LYS A 206 11.02 17.58 -2.02
C LYS A 206 12.04 16.69 -1.32
N GLU A 207 12.24 16.91 -0.03
CA GLU A 207 13.21 16.19 0.81
C GLU A 207 12.55 15.67 2.11
N PRO A 208 11.59 14.74 2.01
CA PRO A 208 10.87 14.21 3.16
C PRO A 208 11.80 13.64 4.23
N LYS A 209 11.59 14.10 5.46
CA LYS A 209 12.28 13.63 6.67
C LYS A 209 11.25 13.07 7.62
N ILE A 210 11.27 11.77 7.84
CA ILE A 210 10.40 11.10 8.81
C ILE A 210 11.21 10.90 10.09
N HIS A 211 10.87 11.63 11.15
CA HIS A 211 11.48 11.55 12.47
C HIS A 211 10.41 11.24 13.51
N LEU A 212 9.95 9.98 13.55
CA LEU A 212 8.83 9.56 14.38
C LEU A 212 9.28 8.38 15.27
N LEU A 213 9.46 8.65 16.56
CA LEU A 213 10.05 7.70 17.50
C LEU A 213 9.11 6.53 17.83
N HIS A 214 7.80 6.76 17.80
CA HIS A 214 6.78 5.75 18.13
C HIS A 214 6.28 4.98 16.91
N LEU A 215 6.79 5.28 15.72
CA LEU A 215 6.32 4.68 14.47
C LEU A 215 6.68 3.20 14.41
N GLN A 216 5.68 2.34 14.25
CA GLN A 216 5.80 0.89 14.19
C GLN A 216 5.64 0.35 12.77
N ALA A 217 4.78 0.98 11.96
CA ALA A 217 4.54 0.62 10.57
C ALA A 217 4.53 1.85 9.65
N CYS A 218 5.22 1.75 8.52
CA CYS A 218 5.28 2.82 7.53
C CYS A 218 5.12 2.26 6.12
N CYS A 219 4.20 2.84 5.36
CA CYS A 219 4.07 2.62 3.92
C CYS A 219 4.32 3.95 3.22
N PHE A 220 5.36 4.02 2.40
CA PHE A 220 5.69 5.20 1.61
C PHE A 220 5.76 4.84 0.12
N THR A 221 4.99 5.55 -0.70
CA THR A 221 5.10 5.49 -2.17
C THR A 221 5.13 6.91 -2.72
N GLY A 222 6.27 7.29 -3.28
CA GLY A 222 6.48 8.63 -3.85
C GLY A 222 7.79 8.71 -4.63
N TYR A 223 8.09 9.90 -5.15
CA TYR A 223 9.25 10.13 -6.00
C TYR A 223 10.18 11.22 -5.44
N PRO A 224 10.58 11.15 -4.16
CA PRO A 224 11.47 12.16 -3.61
C PRO A 224 12.87 12.03 -4.22
N ARG A 225 13.53 13.18 -4.44
CA ARG A 225 14.96 13.18 -4.80
C ARG A 225 15.80 12.67 -3.63
N SER A 226 15.48 13.11 -2.42
CA SER A 226 16.17 12.73 -1.18
C SER A 226 15.16 12.32 -0.12
N MET A 227 15.46 11.30 0.69
CA MET A 227 14.62 10.91 1.82
C MET A 227 15.45 10.48 3.02
N THR A 228 15.02 10.88 4.21
CA THR A 228 15.54 10.37 5.49
C THR A 228 14.41 9.78 6.32
N ILE A 229 14.60 8.56 6.81
CA ILE A 229 13.71 7.92 7.78
C ILE A 229 14.54 7.57 9.01
N HIS A 230 14.16 8.17 10.15
CA HIS A 230 14.68 7.86 11.46
C HIS A 230 13.51 7.49 12.37
N ALA A 231 13.33 6.19 12.56
CA ALA A 231 12.23 5.63 13.31
C ALA A 231 12.75 4.39 14.06
N PRO A 232 13.27 4.57 15.30
CA PRO A 232 13.92 3.49 16.04
C PRO A 232 13.02 2.30 16.36
N ASN A 233 11.71 2.52 16.52
CA ASN A 233 10.73 1.48 16.84
C ASN A 233 10.03 0.91 15.58
N LEU A 234 10.47 1.28 14.38
CA LEU A 234 9.84 0.84 13.15
C LEU A 234 10.09 -0.66 12.93
N THR A 235 9.02 -1.44 12.91
CA THR A 235 9.07 -2.90 12.72
C THR A 235 8.75 -3.31 11.29
N LYS A 236 7.91 -2.54 10.60
CA LYS A 236 7.47 -2.79 9.21
C LYS A 236 7.64 -1.56 8.34
N LEU A 237 8.39 -1.69 7.24
CA LEU A 237 8.57 -0.62 6.26
C LEU A 237 8.25 -1.14 4.86
N LYS A 238 7.36 -0.45 4.15
CA LYS A 238 7.14 -0.62 2.71
C LYS A 238 7.52 0.67 2.01
N LEU A 239 8.63 0.67 1.29
CA LEU A 239 9.19 1.82 0.62
C LEU A 239 9.18 1.61 -0.89
N ARG A 240 8.52 2.50 -1.63
CA ARG A 240 8.54 2.53 -3.09
C ARG A 240 9.02 3.89 -3.59
N CYS A 241 10.18 3.88 -4.23
CA CYS A 241 10.82 5.04 -4.87
C CYS A 241 11.19 4.69 -6.32
N ILE A 242 11.29 5.68 -7.21
CA ILE A 242 11.81 5.43 -8.57
C ILE A 242 13.33 5.42 -8.53
N GLU A 243 13.93 6.58 -8.25
CA GLU A 243 15.37 6.80 -8.37
C GLU A 243 15.83 7.88 -7.38
N PRO A 244 15.97 7.54 -6.08
CA PRO A 244 16.41 8.50 -5.08
C PRO A 244 17.91 8.77 -5.23
N SER A 245 18.32 10.04 -5.18
CA SER A 245 19.73 10.46 -5.14
C SER A 245 20.36 10.28 -3.75
N LEU A 246 19.54 10.35 -2.70
CA LEU A 246 19.95 10.09 -1.33
C LEU A 246 18.83 9.38 -0.57
N LEU A 247 19.15 8.24 0.04
CA LEU A 247 18.24 7.52 0.92
C LEU A 247 18.96 7.19 2.22
N ILE A 248 18.50 7.75 3.34
CA ILE A 248 19.05 7.49 4.67
C ILE A 248 18.00 6.77 5.51
N LEU A 249 18.32 5.55 5.96
CA LEU A 249 17.44 4.75 6.81
C LEU A 249 18.13 4.42 8.14
N LYS A 250 17.56 4.91 9.24
CA LYS A 250 17.94 4.63 10.63
C LYS A 250 16.77 3.95 11.34
N CYS A 251 16.65 2.64 11.14
CA CYS A 251 15.53 1.82 11.58
C CYS A 251 16.05 0.50 12.20
N PRO A 252 16.71 0.55 13.37
CA PRO A 252 17.38 -0.62 13.97
C PRO A 252 16.44 -1.79 14.31
N SER A 253 15.16 -1.51 14.61
CA SER A 253 14.16 -2.52 14.99
C SER A 253 13.40 -3.12 13.80
N LEU A 254 13.83 -2.85 12.57
CA LEU A 254 13.11 -3.26 11.36
C LEU A 254 13.17 -4.78 11.17
N SER A 255 11.99 -5.42 11.19
CA SER A 255 11.81 -6.88 11.07
C SER A 255 11.29 -7.30 9.70
N GLU A 256 10.44 -6.47 9.08
CA GLU A 256 9.88 -6.67 7.75
C GLU A 256 10.17 -5.44 6.88
N PHE A 257 10.92 -5.63 5.80
CA PHE A 257 11.24 -4.56 4.86
C PHE A 257 10.87 -4.93 3.44
N ASN A 258 9.98 -4.16 2.83
CA ASN A 258 9.66 -4.20 1.42
C ASN A 258 10.23 -2.96 0.74
N ILE A 259 11.26 -3.14 -0.08
CA ILE A 259 11.92 -2.07 -0.82
C ILE A 259 11.69 -2.26 -2.31
N SER A 260 11.14 -1.23 -2.95
CA SER A 260 10.93 -1.15 -4.38
C SER A 260 11.62 0.10 -4.91
N ILE A 261 12.81 -0.06 -5.50
CA ILE A 261 13.57 1.03 -6.13
C ILE A 261 13.81 0.63 -7.58
N VAL A 262 13.34 1.42 -8.54
CA VAL A 262 13.52 1.10 -9.97
C VAL A 262 15.01 1.02 -10.28
N LYS A 263 15.75 2.09 -9.99
CA LYS A 263 17.20 2.16 -10.18
C LYS A 263 17.86 2.92 -9.03
N PRO A 264 18.81 2.34 -8.30
CA PRO A 264 19.59 3.06 -7.31
C PRO A 264 20.70 3.85 -8.02
N SER A 265 20.49 5.13 -8.35
CA SER A 265 21.56 5.99 -8.90
C SER A 265 22.27 6.85 -7.86
N GLY A 266 21.74 6.87 -6.64
CA GLY A 266 22.21 7.70 -5.55
C GLY A 266 23.00 6.98 -4.45
N THR A 267 23.29 7.73 -3.40
CA THR A 267 23.87 7.19 -2.16
C THR A 267 22.78 6.65 -1.26
N ILE A 268 22.81 5.35 -0.99
CA ILE A 268 21.94 4.71 0.01
C ILE A 268 22.77 4.46 1.27
N ARG A 269 22.33 5.03 2.41
CA ARG A 269 22.92 4.81 3.72
C ARG A 269 21.89 4.13 4.59
N MET A 270 22.22 2.93 5.07
CA MET A 270 21.32 2.15 5.89
C MET A 270 22.05 1.67 7.13
N GLU A 271 21.44 1.89 8.29
CA GLU A 271 21.80 1.15 9.49
C GLU A 271 21.24 -0.27 9.37
N ILE A 272 22.14 -1.27 9.30
CA ILE A 272 21.75 -2.67 9.07
C ILE A 272 20.88 -3.14 10.25
N PRO A 273 19.60 -3.51 10.01
CA PRO A 273 18.73 -3.94 11.09
C PRO A 273 19.15 -5.33 11.58
N LYS A 274 19.42 -5.45 12.89
CA LYS A 274 19.86 -6.73 13.51
C LYS A 274 18.73 -7.76 13.63
N VAL A 275 17.48 -7.33 13.44
CA VAL A 275 16.27 -8.14 13.64
C VAL A 275 15.49 -8.38 12.34
N LEU A 276 16.09 -8.07 11.17
CA LEU A 276 15.43 -8.26 9.88
C LEU A 276 15.17 -9.75 9.63
N GLU A 277 13.89 -10.15 9.57
CA GLU A 277 13.45 -11.52 9.33
C GLU A 277 12.90 -11.70 7.92
N LYS A 278 12.30 -10.66 7.34
CA LYS A 278 11.70 -10.69 6.01
C LYS A 278 12.14 -9.49 5.17
N LEU A 279 12.68 -9.77 3.99
CA LEU A 279 13.11 -8.77 3.01
C LEU A 279 12.44 -9.04 1.67
N THR A 280 11.73 -8.06 1.12
CA THR A 280 11.22 -8.07 -0.26
C THR A 280 11.93 -6.99 -1.06
N VAL A 281 12.60 -7.35 -2.14
CA VAL A 281 13.33 -6.44 -3.03
C VAL A 281 12.70 -6.43 -4.42
N LYS A 282 12.34 -5.24 -4.90
CA LYS A 282 11.89 -5.01 -6.28
C LYS A 282 12.76 -3.97 -6.97
N SER A 283 13.58 -4.37 -7.94
CA SER A 283 14.51 -3.45 -8.62
C SER A 283 15.01 -3.96 -9.98
N LEU A 284 15.53 -3.05 -10.82
CA LEU A 284 16.33 -3.42 -11.99
C LEU A 284 17.77 -3.82 -11.60
N ASP A 285 18.24 -3.38 -10.42
CA ASP A 285 19.57 -3.70 -9.87
C ASP A 285 19.47 -4.33 -8.48
N ILE A 286 18.99 -5.58 -8.46
CA ILE A 286 18.85 -6.38 -7.24
C ILE A 286 20.21 -6.57 -6.53
N PRO A 287 21.32 -6.93 -7.21
CA PRO A 287 22.62 -7.10 -6.56
C PRO A 287 23.09 -5.90 -5.75
N GLN A 288 22.98 -4.69 -6.30
CA GLN A 288 23.41 -3.49 -5.58
C GLN A 288 22.57 -3.27 -4.31
N LEU A 289 21.26 -3.50 -4.37
CA LEU A 289 20.40 -3.36 -3.19
C LEU A 289 20.71 -4.40 -2.11
N LEU A 290 20.98 -5.65 -2.50
CA LEU A 290 21.26 -6.72 -1.55
C LEU A 290 22.57 -6.50 -0.78
N ARG A 291 23.57 -5.83 -1.38
CA ARG A 291 24.85 -5.50 -0.72
C ARG A 291 24.66 -4.69 0.56
N PHE A 292 23.63 -3.85 0.66
CA PHE A 292 23.34 -3.07 1.87
C PHE A 292 22.87 -3.92 3.06
N PHE A 293 22.42 -5.15 2.79
CA PHE A 293 21.94 -6.08 3.82
C PHE A 293 22.96 -7.17 4.16
N LYS A 294 24.18 -7.08 3.61
CA LYS A 294 25.27 -8.02 3.92
C LYS A 294 25.55 -7.98 5.42
N GLY A 295 25.49 -9.14 6.07
CA GLY A 295 25.68 -9.27 7.52
C GLY A 295 24.37 -9.38 8.33
N THR A 296 23.21 -9.37 7.68
CA THR A 296 21.97 -9.79 8.34
C THR A 296 21.99 -11.31 8.55
N ASN A 297 21.87 -11.76 9.80
CA ASN A 297 21.97 -13.16 10.18
C ASN A 297 20.63 -13.78 10.62
N LYS A 298 19.58 -12.97 10.77
CA LYS A 298 18.23 -13.40 11.15
C LYS A 298 17.26 -13.47 9.97
N LEU A 299 17.73 -13.20 8.75
CA LEU A 299 16.88 -13.19 7.57
C LEU A 299 16.36 -14.61 7.28
N ARG A 300 15.04 -14.78 7.39
CA ARG A 300 14.36 -16.06 7.14
C ARG A 300 13.71 -16.10 5.78
N THR A 301 13.13 -14.98 5.34
CA THR A 301 12.40 -14.90 4.07
C THR A 301 12.99 -13.81 3.19
N LEU A 302 13.41 -14.19 1.98
CA LEU A 302 13.86 -13.26 0.95
C LEU A 302 12.96 -13.38 -0.28
N GLU A 303 12.31 -12.28 -0.66
CA GLU A 303 11.51 -12.19 -1.88
C GLU A 303 12.19 -11.26 -2.89
N LEU A 304 12.39 -11.74 -4.11
CA LEU A 304 13.06 -11.01 -5.19
C LEU A 304 12.13 -10.87 -6.39
N GLU A 305 12.02 -9.66 -6.92
CA GLU A 305 11.25 -9.34 -8.12
C GLU A 305 11.94 -8.24 -8.91
N VAL A 306 11.72 -8.21 -10.23
CA VAL A 306 12.18 -7.11 -11.06
C VAL A 306 11.03 -6.16 -11.36
N SER A 307 11.26 -4.86 -11.26
CA SER A 307 10.20 -3.86 -11.50
C SER A 307 9.74 -3.90 -12.96
N PRO A 308 8.43 -4.09 -13.24
CA PRO A 308 7.92 -4.16 -14.62
C PRO A 308 7.96 -2.81 -15.34
N ILE A 309 8.06 -1.69 -14.60
CA ILE A 309 7.83 -0.31 -15.07
C ILE A 309 8.76 0.11 -16.23
N MET A 310 9.95 -0.48 -16.35
CA MET A 310 10.91 -0.17 -17.43
C MET A 310 11.54 -1.42 -18.05
N SER A 311 10.90 -2.57 -17.86
CA SER A 311 11.41 -3.88 -18.23
C SER A 311 11.72 -4.06 -19.73
N TRP A 312 11.23 -3.17 -20.59
CA TRP A 312 11.30 -3.35 -22.04
C TRP A 312 12.44 -2.54 -22.70
N PHE A 313 13.11 -1.64 -21.96
CA PHE A 313 14.07 -0.70 -22.54
C PHE A 313 15.44 -0.63 -21.85
N GLU A 314 15.62 -1.24 -20.68
CA GLU A 314 16.89 -1.17 -19.95
C GLU A 314 17.53 -2.56 -19.72
N SER A 315 18.86 -2.61 -19.71
CA SER A 315 19.62 -3.81 -19.39
C SER A 315 19.48 -4.15 -17.90
N TYR A 316 19.07 -5.38 -17.62
CA TYR A 316 19.06 -5.90 -16.26
C TYR A 316 20.44 -6.32 -15.81
N THR A 317 20.72 -6.13 -14.53
CA THR A 317 21.86 -6.80 -13.90
C THR A 317 21.50 -8.27 -13.68
N ILE A 318 22.29 -9.14 -14.30
CA ILE A 318 22.20 -10.58 -14.07
C ILE A 318 22.80 -10.85 -12.68
N PHE A 319 22.12 -11.64 -11.86
CA PHE A 319 22.59 -12.01 -10.52
C PHE A 319 22.62 -13.54 -10.35
N SER A 320 23.63 -14.04 -9.65
CA SER A 320 23.80 -15.47 -9.40
C SER A 320 23.30 -15.88 -8.02
N MET A 321 22.96 -17.17 -7.85
CA MET A 321 22.60 -17.71 -6.53
C MET A 321 23.79 -17.65 -5.56
N SER A 322 25.01 -17.84 -6.06
CA SER A 322 26.24 -17.73 -5.27
C SER A 322 26.33 -16.38 -4.58
N ASP A 323 26.02 -15.29 -5.30
CA ASP A 323 26.05 -13.93 -4.72
C ASP A 323 25.07 -13.83 -3.54
N ILE A 324 23.85 -14.34 -3.70
CA ILE A 324 22.81 -14.29 -2.65
C ILE A 324 23.22 -15.14 -1.44
N LEU A 325 23.74 -16.36 -1.66
CA LEU A 325 24.15 -17.26 -0.59
C LEU A 325 25.36 -16.73 0.18
N GLU A 326 26.34 -16.16 -0.53
CA GLU A 326 27.49 -15.50 0.09
C GLU A 326 27.06 -14.28 0.93
N MET A 327 25.98 -13.59 0.55
CA MET A 327 25.46 -12.44 1.29
C MET A 327 24.69 -12.82 2.56
N PHE A 328 23.93 -13.92 2.56
CA PHE A 328 22.94 -14.22 3.61
C PHE A 328 23.12 -15.54 4.37
N GLY A 329 24.09 -16.39 4.03
CA GLY A 329 24.44 -17.61 4.80
C GLY A 329 23.37 -18.70 4.78
N SER A 330 22.25 -18.51 5.50
CA SER A 330 21.10 -19.41 5.55
C SER A 330 19.78 -18.63 5.50
N ILE A 331 18.90 -18.99 4.56
CA ILE A 331 17.58 -18.40 4.37
C ILE A 331 16.56 -19.54 4.42
N ASP A 332 15.50 -19.44 5.22
CA ASP A 332 14.49 -20.51 5.30
C ASP A 332 13.64 -20.60 4.02
N GLU A 333 13.17 -19.45 3.52
CA GLU A 333 12.31 -19.34 2.34
C GLU A 333 12.83 -18.30 1.34
N LEU A 334 13.04 -18.73 0.10
CA LEU A 334 13.40 -17.87 -1.01
C LEU A 334 12.23 -17.78 -2.00
N ILE A 335 11.74 -16.56 -2.23
CA ILE A 335 10.58 -16.31 -3.08
C ILE A 335 11.05 -15.56 -4.33
N PHE A 336 10.77 -16.11 -5.50
CA PHE A 336 11.04 -15.45 -6.78
C PHE A 336 9.75 -14.99 -7.44
N GLY A 337 9.74 -13.73 -7.85
CA GLY A 337 8.83 -13.19 -8.83
C GLY A 337 9.12 -13.69 -10.26
N PRO A 338 8.18 -13.55 -11.21
CA PRO A 338 8.32 -14.04 -12.58
C PRO A 338 9.64 -13.64 -13.26
N VAL A 339 9.96 -12.35 -13.22
CA VAL A 339 11.10 -11.82 -13.97
C VAL A 339 12.40 -12.12 -13.24
N ALA A 340 12.39 -12.07 -11.90
CA ALA A 340 13.55 -12.48 -11.10
C ALA A 340 13.88 -13.96 -11.32
N TRP A 341 12.88 -14.84 -11.41
CA TRP A 341 13.05 -16.25 -11.76
C TRP A 341 13.66 -16.41 -13.16
N TYR A 342 13.15 -15.69 -14.15
CA TYR A 342 13.69 -15.70 -15.51
C TYR A 342 15.18 -15.29 -15.56
N LEU A 343 15.55 -14.17 -14.93
CA LEU A 343 16.94 -13.70 -14.88
C LEU A 343 17.85 -14.69 -14.16
N TRP A 344 17.35 -15.26 -13.07
CA TRP A 344 18.06 -16.27 -12.31
C TRP A 344 18.35 -17.52 -13.13
N ARG A 345 17.40 -17.98 -13.96
CA ARG A 345 17.64 -19.12 -14.87
C ARG A 345 18.76 -18.84 -15.88
N ARG A 346 18.89 -17.60 -16.36
CA ARG A 346 19.90 -17.22 -17.39
C ARG A 346 21.30 -17.02 -16.82
N SER A 347 21.43 -16.81 -15.50
CA SER A 347 22.73 -16.54 -14.87
C SER A 347 23.59 -17.79 -14.64
N PHE A 348 23.08 -18.99 -14.96
CA PHE A 348 23.80 -20.24 -14.79
C PHE A 348 24.57 -20.66 -16.06
N PRO A 349 25.91 -20.70 -16.03
CA PRO A 349 26.65 -21.57 -16.91
C PRO A 349 26.41 -23.04 -16.52
N PRO A 350 26.50 -24.00 -17.46
CA PRO A 350 26.44 -25.43 -17.15
C PRO A 350 27.71 -25.85 -16.39
N CYS A 351 27.77 -25.58 -15.09
CA CYS A 351 28.95 -25.85 -14.26
C CYS A 351 28.65 -27.00 -13.28
N PRO A 352 29.36 -28.15 -13.37
CA PRO A 352 29.10 -29.35 -12.58
C PRO A 352 29.59 -29.29 -11.12
N SER A 353 30.20 -28.19 -10.68
CA SER A 353 30.98 -28.14 -9.43
C SER A 353 30.31 -27.45 -8.24
N ILE A 354 29.17 -26.75 -8.40
CA ILE A 354 28.46 -26.11 -7.29
C ILE A 354 27.56 -27.14 -6.61
N SER A 355 28.16 -28.19 -6.06
CA SER A 355 27.44 -29.15 -5.25
C SER A 355 27.24 -28.59 -3.82
N ASN A 356 26.00 -28.70 -3.34
CA ASN A 356 25.64 -28.82 -1.93
C ASN A 356 25.55 -27.59 -1.01
N ARG A 357 25.27 -26.37 -1.47
CA ARG A 357 25.11 -25.22 -0.55
C ARG A 357 23.85 -24.37 -0.68
N ILE A 358 22.79 -24.85 -1.31
CA ILE A 358 21.49 -24.17 -1.15
C ILE A 358 20.90 -24.56 0.21
N CYS A 359 21.20 -23.77 1.25
CA CYS A 359 20.69 -23.93 2.61
C CYS A 359 19.26 -23.38 2.79
N SER A 360 18.42 -23.42 1.73
CA SER A 360 17.01 -23.05 1.87
C SER A 360 16.12 -24.25 2.09
N ARG A 361 15.24 -24.13 3.09
CA ARG A 361 14.24 -25.16 3.41
C ARG A 361 13.12 -25.15 2.37
N LYS A 362 12.81 -23.97 1.82
CA LYS A 362 11.72 -23.75 0.88
C LYS A 362 12.09 -22.76 -0.21
N ILE A 363 11.69 -23.04 -1.43
CA ILE A 363 11.76 -22.13 -2.58
C ILE A 363 10.34 -21.95 -3.12
N THR A 364 9.88 -20.72 -3.21
CA THR A 364 8.57 -20.38 -3.77
C THR A 364 8.78 -19.61 -5.08
N VAL A 365 8.17 -20.07 -6.16
CA VAL A 365 8.27 -19.41 -7.47
C VAL A 365 6.89 -18.93 -7.91
N LYS A 366 6.76 -17.63 -8.16
CA LYS A 366 5.57 -16.99 -8.74
C LYS A 366 5.70 -17.03 -10.25
N LEU A 367 4.76 -17.70 -10.91
CA LEU A 367 4.95 -18.12 -12.29
C LEU A 367 3.89 -17.53 -13.22
N PRO A 368 4.31 -16.93 -14.34
CA PRO A 368 3.46 -16.81 -15.51
C PRO A 368 3.39 -18.17 -16.23
N PRO A 369 2.27 -18.48 -16.91
CA PRO A 369 2.03 -19.77 -17.55
C PRO A 369 3.08 -20.20 -18.59
N ASP A 370 3.67 -19.25 -19.31
CA ASP A 370 4.49 -19.52 -20.51
C ASP A 370 5.92 -20.01 -20.20
N ASP A 371 6.36 -19.96 -18.93
CA ASP A 371 7.77 -20.06 -18.56
C ASP A 371 8.32 -21.51 -18.44
N PHE A 372 7.48 -22.55 -18.52
CA PHE A 372 7.91 -23.96 -18.40
C PHE A 372 8.10 -24.72 -19.71
N ASN A 373 7.98 -24.06 -20.87
CA ASN A 373 8.30 -24.73 -22.13
C ASN A 373 9.79 -25.12 -22.22
N ASP A 374 10.67 -24.52 -21.41
CA ASP A 374 12.10 -24.85 -21.32
C ASP A 374 12.46 -25.53 -19.97
N ILE A 375 12.16 -26.84 -19.89
CA ILE A 375 12.49 -27.70 -18.74
C ILE A 375 14.01 -27.89 -18.57
N GLY A 376 14.77 -27.76 -19.66
CA GLY A 376 16.23 -27.98 -19.67
C GLY A 376 16.96 -27.01 -18.73
N LEU A 377 16.63 -25.71 -18.82
CA LEU A 377 17.21 -24.68 -17.95
C LEU A 377 16.74 -24.78 -16.50
N THR A 378 15.48 -25.18 -16.30
CA THR A 378 14.90 -25.43 -14.96
C THR A 378 15.60 -26.61 -14.27
N SER A 379 16.13 -27.57 -15.04
CA SER A 379 16.77 -28.78 -14.50
C SER A 379 18.06 -28.52 -13.73
N ASN A 380 18.88 -27.57 -14.16
CA ASN A 380 20.16 -27.27 -13.50
C ASN A 380 19.94 -26.59 -12.14
N VAL A 381 18.96 -25.69 -12.10
CA VAL A 381 18.47 -25.01 -10.90
C VAL A 381 17.94 -26.00 -9.87
N LEU A 382 17.06 -26.91 -10.28
CA LEU A 382 16.40 -27.87 -9.37
C LEU A 382 17.35 -28.98 -8.91
N LYS A 383 18.34 -29.37 -9.71
CA LYS A 383 19.39 -30.32 -9.31
C LYS A 383 20.24 -29.81 -8.14
N MET A 384 20.41 -28.49 -8.01
CA MET A 384 21.14 -27.88 -6.91
C MET A 384 20.29 -27.67 -5.64
N CYS A 385 18.97 -27.54 -5.82
CA CYS A 385 18.03 -27.54 -4.71
C CYS A 385 17.95 -28.98 -4.19
N ALA A 386 18.77 -29.29 -3.18
CA ALA A 386 18.92 -30.65 -2.66
C ALA A 386 17.56 -31.33 -2.40
N ARG A 387 17.54 -32.68 -2.32
CA ARG A 387 16.37 -33.53 -1.97
C ARG A 387 15.60 -33.09 -0.69
N SER A 388 16.14 -32.15 0.07
CA SER A 388 15.58 -31.55 1.28
C SER A 388 14.74 -30.28 1.06
N CYS A 389 14.75 -29.69 -0.13
CA CYS A 389 14.06 -28.41 -0.41
C CYS A 389 12.61 -28.64 -0.87
N GLN A 390 11.67 -27.91 -0.29
CA GLN A 390 10.28 -27.85 -0.78
C GLN A 390 10.16 -26.76 -1.84
N VAL A 391 9.64 -27.10 -3.03
CA VAL A 391 9.36 -26.14 -4.09
C VAL A 391 7.85 -25.87 -4.15
N HIS A 392 7.47 -24.60 -4.00
CA HIS A 392 6.09 -24.14 -4.07
C HIS A 392 5.86 -23.32 -5.34
N LEU A 393 4.91 -23.74 -6.17
CA LEU A 393 4.55 -23.07 -7.40
C LEU A 393 3.27 -22.25 -7.20
N LEU A 394 3.33 -20.96 -7.48
CA LEU A 394 2.16 -20.07 -7.47
C LEU A 394 1.76 -19.79 -8.91
N PHE A 395 0.66 -20.41 -9.35
CA PHE A 395 0.05 -20.14 -10.65
C PHE A 395 -0.86 -18.92 -10.56
N TYR A 396 -0.82 -18.05 -11.56
CA TYR A 396 -1.82 -16.98 -11.65
C TYR A 396 -3.21 -17.55 -11.96
N SER A 397 -4.25 -16.84 -11.52
CA SER A 397 -5.65 -17.24 -11.66
C SER A 397 -6.13 -17.37 -13.12
N ASP A 398 -5.41 -16.78 -14.07
CA ASP A 398 -5.71 -16.77 -15.51
C ASP A 398 -5.10 -17.95 -16.29
N VAL A 399 -4.32 -18.80 -15.62
CA VAL A 399 -3.74 -20.00 -16.26
C VAL A 399 -4.79 -21.10 -16.38
N ASP A 400 -4.90 -21.69 -17.56
CA ASP A 400 -5.78 -22.82 -17.85
C ASP A 400 -5.42 -24.07 -17.01
N GLU A 401 -6.44 -24.78 -16.51
CA GLU A 401 -6.23 -25.93 -15.63
C GLU A 401 -5.53 -27.10 -16.34
N MET A 402 -5.75 -27.30 -17.67
CA MET A 402 -5.03 -28.34 -18.41
C MET A 402 -3.55 -27.97 -18.56
N GLN A 403 -3.23 -26.70 -18.78
CA GLN A 403 -1.85 -26.22 -18.81
C GLN A 403 -1.15 -26.40 -17.46
N LYS A 404 -1.83 -26.09 -16.34
CA LYS A 404 -1.29 -26.34 -14.99
C LYS A 404 -0.98 -27.82 -14.80
N ALA A 405 -1.91 -28.70 -15.18
CA ALA A 405 -1.76 -30.15 -15.03
C ALA A 405 -0.58 -30.71 -15.85
N ASP A 406 -0.41 -30.25 -17.10
CA ASP A 406 0.71 -30.66 -17.97
C ASP A 406 2.07 -30.22 -17.40
N ILE A 407 2.17 -28.97 -16.93
CA ILE A 407 3.39 -28.46 -16.27
C ILE A 407 3.73 -29.28 -15.02
N ILE A 408 2.73 -29.53 -14.16
CA ILE A 408 2.91 -30.31 -12.93
C ILE A 408 3.37 -31.73 -13.27
N ALA A 409 2.73 -32.40 -14.24
CA ALA A 409 3.10 -33.76 -14.66
C ALA A 409 4.55 -33.84 -15.17
N LYS A 410 4.95 -32.88 -16.01
CA LYS A 410 6.32 -32.77 -16.53
C LYS A 410 7.35 -32.58 -15.41
N LEU A 411 7.05 -31.76 -14.41
CA LEU A 411 7.96 -31.51 -13.27
C LEU A 411 8.09 -32.71 -12.33
N LEU A 412 6.97 -33.38 -12.02
CA LEU A 412 6.98 -34.59 -11.19
C LEU A 412 7.78 -35.72 -11.86
N ASN A 413 7.63 -35.90 -13.17
CA ASN A 413 8.38 -36.91 -13.94
C ASN A 413 9.88 -36.58 -14.04
N SER A 414 10.21 -35.30 -14.20
CA SER A 414 11.61 -34.87 -14.39
C SER A 414 12.39 -34.78 -13.08
N PHE A 415 11.72 -34.51 -11.94
CA PHE A 415 12.36 -34.30 -10.63
C PHE A 415 11.60 -34.98 -9.49
N PRO A 416 11.59 -36.32 -9.43
CA PRO A 416 10.84 -37.07 -8.42
C PRO A 416 11.40 -36.90 -6.99
N GLY A 417 12.64 -36.43 -6.84
CA GLY A 417 13.30 -36.23 -5.55
C GLY A 417 13.00 -34.90 -4.85
N VAL A 418 12.18 -34.03 -5.46
CA VAL A 418 11.81 -32.70 -4.92
C VAL A 418 10.41 -32.76 -4.31
N LYS A 419 10.20 -32.09 -3.16
CA LYS A 419 8.87 -31.97 -2.55
C LYS A 419 8.10 -30.84 -3.21
N TRP A 420 7.20 -31.18 -4.14
CA TRP A 420 6.39 -30.21 -4.88
C TRP A 420 5.10 -29.85 -4.14
N THR A 421 4.75 -28.58 -4.15
CA THR A 421 3.44 -28.05 -3.74
C THR A 421 3.02 -26.94 -4.69
N TRP A 422 1.72 -26.71 -4.85
CA TRP A 422 1.22 -25.66 -5.75
C TRP A 422 -0.06 -25.02 -5.22
N SER A 423 -0.29 -23.76 -5.59
CA SER A 423 -1.54 -23.05 -5.32
C SER A 423 -1.78 -21.95 -6.34
N THR A 424 -2.99 -21.39 -6.35
CA THR A 424 -3.38 -20.27 -7.19
C THR A 424 -3.19 -18.95 -6.45
N SER A 425 -2.55 -17.97 -7.10
CA SER A 425 -2.41 -16.60 -6.62
C SER A 425 -3.31 -15.67 -7.42
N GLU A 426 -3.94 -14.71 -6.74
CA GLU A 426 -4.52 -13.55 -7.41
C GLU A 426 -3.40 -12.82 -8.17
N LYS A 427 -3.69 -12.47 -9.42
CA LYS A 427 -2.79 -11.65 -10.25
C LYS A 427 -2.61 -10.31 -9.54
N LEU A 428 -1.37 -9.92 -9.25
CA LEU A 428 -1.08 -8.52 -9.00
C LEU A 428 -1.41 -7.79 -10.30
N SER A 429 -2.52 -7.06 -10.33
CA SER A 429 -2.94 -6.26 -11.48
C SER A 429 -1.84 -5.27 -11.85
N ILE A 430 -1.01 -5.67 -12.81
CA ILE A 430 -0.04 -4.79 -13.50
C ILE A 430 -0.78 -3.73 -14.33
N GLU A 431 -2.10 -3.86 -14.51
CA GLU A 431 -2.90 -3.02 -15.41
C GLU A 431 -3.22 -1.59 -14.95
N PHE A 432 -2.92 -1.20 -13.70
CA PHE A 432 -3.22 0.16 -13.24
C PHE A 432 -2.06 1.18 -13.33
N PHE A 433 -0.87 0.76 -13.77
CA PHE A 433 0.33 1.64 -13.74
C PHE A 433 0.76 2.19 -15.11
N ASN A 434 0.18 1.72 -16.22
CA ASN A 434 0.44 2.27 -17.56
C ASN A 434 -0.40 3.53 -17.88
N ARG A 435 -1.13 4.08 -16.90
CA ARG A 435 -2.03 5.22 -17.10
C ARG A 435 -1.83 6.35 -16.08
N LEU A 436 -0.58 6.55 -15.63
CA LEU A 436 -0.17 7.82 -15.02
C LEU A 436 0.40 8.75 -16.11
N PRO A 437 0.16 10.06 -16.05
CA PRO A 437 0.74 11.00 -17.01
C PRO A 437 2.26 10.91 -16.95
N GLN A 438 2.88 10.86 -18.13
CA GLN A 438 4.32 10.89 -18.29
C GLN A 438 4.94 12.10 -17.54
N PRO A 439 6.13 11.95 -16.93
CA PRO A 439 6.80 13.03 -16.19
C PRO A 439 7.23 14.22 -17.07
N HIS A 440 6.97 14.18 -18.38
CA HIS A 440 7.25 15.27 -19.32
C HIS A 440 6.31 16.48 -19.22
N LEU A 441 5.29 16.44 -18.36
CA LEU A 441 4.38 17.59 -18.11
C LEU A 441 4.74 18.41 -16.86
N TYR A 442 5.78 18.06 -16.10
CA TYR A 442 6.19 18.82 -14.89
C TYR A 442 7.39 19.75 -15.10
N THR A 443 7.97 19.81 -16.30
CA THR A 443 9.06 20.74 -16.63
C THR A 443 8.62 22.18 -16.89
N SER A 444 7.33 22.48 -16.90
CA SER A 444 6.81 23.84 -17.18
C SER A 444 6.31 24.62 -15.94
N LEU A 445 6.40 24.07 -14.73
CA LEU A 445 5.99 24.76 -13.48
C LEU A 445 7.13 24.93 -12.46
N GLN A 446 8.39 24.89 -12.92
CA GLN A 446 9.56 25.29 -12.13
C GLN A 446 10.32 26.47 -12.77
N ARG A 447 9.59 27.46 -13.27
CA ARG A 447 10.14 28.81 -13.47
C ARG A 447 9.32 29.83 -12.71
#